data_AF-A0A5B7JDL4-F1
#
_entry.id   AF-A0A5B7JDL4-F1
#
_cell.length_a   1.000
_cell.length_b   1.000
_cell.length_c   1.000
_cell.angle_alpha   90.00
_cell.angle_beta   90.00
_cell.angle_gamma   90.00
#
_symmetry.space_group_name_H-M   'P 1'
#
loop_
_entity.id
_entity.type
_entity.pdbx_description
1 polymer ?
#
loop_
_entity_poly.entity_id
_entity_poly.type
_entity_poly.pdbx_seq_one_letter_code
_entity_poly.pdbx_strand_id
1 'polypeptide(L)'
;MYRKRFRNTKKRPGSTYLEMARECGLKFDRWMKLEDVKTMEGMREVILLEHFMEQVHPDLKFELISHGVDDIMEAGRRADCYCEALGFCKDDQGSKRSFFNKAEGQHKSKNNSYTMSSGQYQKPYNY
;
A
#
# COMPACT_ATOMS: atom_id res chain seq x y z
N MET A 1 -10.19 -4.19 14.96
CA MET A 1 -10.07 -5.67 15.14
C MET A 1 -11.02 -6.48 14.24
N TYR A 2 -12.28 -6.08 14.06
CA TYR A 2 -13.26 -6.88 13.30
C TYR A 2 -13.17 -6.76 11.77
N ARG A 3 -12.77 -5.60 11.22
CA ARG A 3 -12.41 -5.39 9.80
C ARG A 3 -11.40 -6.43 9.28
N LYS A 4 -10.23 -6.51 9.93
CA LYS A 4 -9.18 -7.48 9.57
C LYS A 4 -9.65 -8.93 9.69
N ARG A 5 -10.56 -9.24 10.64
CA ARG A 5 -11.12 -10.59 10.81
C ARG A 5 -12.09 -10.96 9.69
N PHE A 6 -12.89 -10.01 9.20
CA PHE A 6 -13.77 -10.22 8.05
C PHE A 6 -12.94 -10.53 6.80
N ARG A 7 -11.99 -9.66 6.43
CA ARG A 7 -11.15 -9.81 5.23
C ARG A 7 -10.27 -11.07 5.23
N ASN A 8 -9.91 -11.57 6.41
CA ASN A 8 -9.12 -12.81 6.56
C ASN A 8 -9.97 -14.06 6.83
N THR A 9 -11.30 -14.01 6.63
CA THR A 9 -12.13 -15.19 6.81
C THR A 9 -11.79 -16.23 5.74
N LYS A 10 -11.33 -17.39 6.20
CA LYS A 10 -11.02 -18.55 5.37
C LYS A 10 -11.78 -19.75 5.90
N LYS A 11 -12.10 -20.69 5.02
CA LYS A 11 -12.69 -21.97 5.39
C LYS A 11 -11.77 -22.66 6.41
N ARG A 12 -12.33 -23.13 7.53
CA ARG A 12 -11.58 -23.89 8.52
C ARG A 12 -11.48 -25.36 8.07
N PRO A 13 -10.42 -26.08 8.43
CA PRO A 13 -10.38 -27.53 8.26
C PRO A 13 -11.59 -28.17 8.96
N GLY A 14 -12.32 -29.03 8.26
CA GLY A 14 -13.52 -29.70 8.79
C GLY A 14 -14.82 -28.88 8.75
N SER A 15 -14.79 -27.58 8.40
CA SER A 15 -16.01 -26.78 8.26
C SER A 15 -16.60 -26.87 6.85
N THR A 16 -17.90 -26.59 6.71
CA THR A 16 -18.55 -26.44 5.41
C THR A 16 -18.35 -25.03 4.83
N TYR A 17 -18.54 -24.87 3.52
CA TYR A 17 -18.57 -23.53 2.91
C TYR A 17 -19.78 -22.70 3.36
N LEU A 18 -20.88 -23.35 3.75
CA LEU A 18 -22.04 -22.68 4.32
C LEU A 18 -21.71 -22.03 5.68
N GLU A 19 -20.97 -22.72 6.53
CA GLU A 19 -20.49 -22.17 7.80
C GLU A 19 -19.55 -20.98 7.58
N MET A 20 -18.66 -21.06 6.59
CA MET A 20 -17.81 -19.94 6.21
C MET A 20 -18.65 -18.73 5.76
N ALA A 21 -19.66 -18.93 4.92
CA ALA A 21 -20.54 -17.85 4.47
C ALA A 21 -21.31 -17.20 5.63
N ARG A 22 -21.81 -18.00 6.58
CA ARG A 22 -22.42 -17.50 7.82
C ARG A 22 -21.43 -16.70 8.67
N GLU A 23 -20.21 -17.19 8.84
CA GLU A 23 -19.16 -16.45 9.56
C GLU A 23 -18.83 -15.11 8.88
N CYS A 24 -18.78 -15.07 7.54
CA CYS A 24 -18.55 -13.84 6.79
C CYS A 24 -19.64 -12.79 7.10
N GLY A 25 -20.92 -13.18 7.04
CA GLY A 25 -22.03 -12.29 7.37
C GLY A 25 -21.94 -11.75 8.81
N LEU A 26 -21.76 -12.63 9.79
CA LEU A 26 -21.67 -12.23 11.20
C LEU A 26 -20.49 -11.27 11.48
N LYS A 27 -19.35 -11.48 10.83
CA LYS A 27 -18.18 -10.60 10.99
C LYS A 27 -18.40 -9.26 10.30
N PHE A 28 -19.05 -9.24 9.14
CA PHE A 28 -19.43 -8.02 8.44
C PHE A 28 -20.42 -7.20 9.26
N ASP A 29 -21.51 -7.81 9.73
CA ASP A 29 -22.53 -7.13 10.54
C ASP A 29 -21.94 -6.53 11.81
N ARG A 30 -21.04 -7.27 12.47
CA ARG A 30 -20.33 -6.78 13.65
C ARG A 30 -19.38 -5.64 13.31
N TRP A 31 -18.75 -5.66 12.15
CA TRP A 31 -17.91 -4.55 11.69
C TRP A 31 -18.77 -3.30 11.45
N MET A 32 -19.84 -3.39 10.66
CA MET A 32 -20.73 -2.25 10.39
C MET A 32 -21.33 -1.64 11.68
N LYS A 33 -21.71 -2.49 12.65
CA LYS A 33 -22.19 -2.03 13.97
C LYS A 33 -21.14 -1.26 14.77
N LEU A 34 -19.86 -1.60 14.62
CA LEU A 34 -18.78 -0.90 15.34
C LEU A 34 -18.42 0.43 14.69
N GLU A 35 -18.64 0.57 13.38
CA GLU A 35 -18.51 1.83 12.66
C GLU A 35 -19.77 2.72 12.81
N ASP A 36 -20.75 2.32 13.65
CA ASP A 36 -22.08 2.95 13.81
C ASP A 36 -22.84 3.21 12.50
N VAL A 37 -22.59 2.37 11.49
CA VAL A 37 -23.21 2.50 10.17
C VAL A 37 -24.58 1.84 10.15
N LYS A 38 -25.62 2.60 9.77
CA LYS A 38 -27.02 2.15 9.71
C LYS A 38 -27.62 2.18 8.31
N THR A 39 -26.98 2.86 7.37
CA THR A 39 -27.46 3.07 6.00
C THR A 39 -26.56 2.36 5.00
N MET A 40 -27.13 1.94 3.87
CA MET A 40 -26.35 1.36 2.75
C MET A 40 -25.27 2.32 2.27
N GLU A 41 -25.55 3.63 2.28
CA GLU A 41 -24.60 4.67 1.89
C GLU A 41 -23.42 4.74 2.85
N GLY A 42 -23.64 4.69 4.17
CA GLY A 42 -22.54 4.62 5.13
C GLY A 42 -21.71 3.33 5.00
N MET A 43 -22.34 2.20 4.64
CA MET A 43 -21.61 0.95 4.41
C MET A 43 -20.70 1.06 3.19
N ARG A 44 -21.24 1.65 2.12
CA ARG A 44 -20.48 1.96 0.90
C ARG A 44 -19.28 2.84 1.24
N GLU A 45 -19.48 3.86 2.05
CA GLU A 45 -18.45 4.84 2.40
C GLU A 45 -17.28 4.20 3.16
N VAL A 46 -17.59 3.41 4.20
CA VAL A 46 -16.58 2.66 4.96
C VAL A 46 -15.76 1.72 4.07
N ILE A 47 -16.42 1.00 3.14
CA ILE A 47 -15.74 0.07 2.24
C ILE A 47 -14.86 0.82 1.24
N LEU A 48 -15.33 1.95 0.72
CA LEU A 48 -14.58 2.77 -0.23
C LEU A 48 -13.37 3.44 0.41
N LEU A 49 -13.53 4.00 1.60
CA LEU A 49 -12.41 4.54 2.39
C LEU A 49 -11.38 3.47 2.71
N GLU A 50 -11.80 2.26 3.09
CA GLU A 50 -10.89 1.13 3.30
C GLU A 50 -10.05 0.88 2.04
N HIS A 51 -10.70 0.76 0.89
CA HIS A 51 -10.01 0.51 -0.37
C HIS A 51 -9.04 1.64 -0.71
N PHE A 52 -9.48 2.90 -0.61
CA PHE A 52 -8.64 4.07 -0.86
C PHE A 52 -7.40 4.08 0.05
N MET A 53 -7.59 3.87 1.35
CA MET A 53 -6.51 3.83 2.35
C MET A 53 -5.52 2.67 2.12
N GLU A 54 -5.89 1.64 1.37
CA GLU A 54 -5.00 0.53 0.98
C GLU A 54 -4.18 0.83 -0.28
N GLN A 55 -4.62 1.79 -1.11
CA GLN A 55 -3.90 2.20 -2.33
C GLN A 55 -2.94 3.37 -2.12
N VAL A 56 -3.13 4.19 -1.08
CA VAL A 56 -2.29 5.37 -0.81
C VAL A 56 -0.93 5.03 -0.19
N HIS A 57 0.05 5.90 -0.42
CA HIS A 57 1.39 5.81 0.21
C HIS A 57 1.29 5.79 1.74
N PRO A 58 2.13 5.03 2.48
CA PRO A 58 2.07 4.94 3.93
C PRO A 58 2.11 6.29 4.67
N ASP A 59 2.91 7.25 4.19
CA ASP A 59 3.01 8.58 4.81
C ASP A 59 1.71 9.37 4.65
N LEU A 60 1.09 9.31 3.46
CA LEU A 60 -0.21 9.92 3.20
C LEU A 60 -1.32 9.22 4.01
N LYS A 61 -1.24 7.89 4.16
CA LYS A 61 -2.17 7.13 5.00
C LYS A 61 -2.13 7.60 6.46
N PHE A 62 -0.93 7.86 6.99
CA PHE A 62 -0.77 8.37 8.35
C PHE A 62 -1.45 9.72 8.51
N GLU A 63 -1.24 10.64 7.57
CA GLU A 63 -1.90 11.95 7.55
C GLU A 63 -3.43 11.80 7.54
N LEU A 64 -3.97 11.01 6.62
CA LEU A 64 -5.41 10.80 6.50
C LEU A 64 -6.04 10.18 7.76
N ILE A 65 -5.34 9.24 8.42
CA ILE A 65 -5.77 8.67 9.69
C ILE A 65 -5.74 9.73 10.81
N SER A 66 -4.71 10.59 10.82
CA SER A 66 -4.54 11.61 11.86
C SER A 66 -5.66 12.66 11.84
N HIS A 67 -6.20 12.96 10.65
CA HIS A 67 -7.31 13.89 10.47
C HIS A 67 -8.69 13.26 10.66
N GLY A 68 -8.78 11.94 10.86
CA GLY A 68 -10.05 11.27 11.17
C GLY A 68 -11.10 11.36 10.05
N VAL A 69 -10.68 11.21 8.80
CA VAL A 69 -11.57 11.37 7.64
C VAL A 69 -12.61 10.24 7.53
N ASP A 70 -13.88 10.61 7.38
CA ASP A 70 -15.06 9.76 7.30
C ASP A 70 -15.76 9.78 5.93
N ASP A 71 -15.29 10.61 5.00
CA ASP A 71 -15.78 10.73 3.62
C ASP A 71 -14.64 10.53 2.59
N ILE A 72 -14.88 9.73 1.56
CA ILE A 72 -13.91 9.40 0.51
C ILE A 72 -13.52 10.63 -0.28
N MET A 73 -14.46 11.53 -0.56
CA MET A 73 -14.17 12.72 -1.36
C MET A 73 -13.27 13.67 -0.57
N GLU A 74 -13.50 13.79 0.73
CA GLU A 74 -12.62 14.50 1.64
C GLU A 74 -11.25 13.85 1.78
N ALA A 75 -11.17 12.52 1.78
CA ALA A 75 -9.90 11.80 1.79
C ALA A 75 -9.10 12.06 0.51
N GLY A 76 -9.79 12.12 -0.64
CA GLY A 76 -9.20 12.50 -1.93
C GLY A 76 -8.67 13.92 -1.92
N ARG A 77 -9.47 14.91 -1.48
CA ARG A 77 -9.02 16.30 -1.38
C ARG A 77 -7.79 16.47 -0.50
N ARG A 78 -7.75 15.80 0.65
CA ARG A 78 -6.56 15.82 1.53
C ARG A 78 -5.35 15.17 0.90
N ALA A 79 -5.54 14.07 0.17
CA ALA A 79 -4.47 13.44 -0.57
C ALA A 79 -3.86 14.39 -1.61
N ASP A 80 -4.69 15.09 -2.38
CA ASP A 80 -4.23 16.07 -3.35
C ASP A 80 -3.46 17.21 -2.66
N CYS A 81 -4.00 17.80 -1.58
CA CYS A 81 -3.32 18.85 -0.82
C CYS A 81 -1.97 18.39 -0.24
N TYR A 82 -1.89 17.17 0.29
CA TYR A 82 -0.65 16.59 0.82
C TYR A 82 0.40 16.41 -0.29
N CYS A 83 -0.02 15.93 -1.46
CA CYS A 83 0.83 15.74 -2.62
C CYS A 83 1.37 17.06 -3.18
N GLU A 84 0.55 18.12 -3.19
CA GLU A 84 0.99 19.47 -3.56
C GLU A 84 1.98 20.04 -2.55
N ALA A 85 1.69 19.92 -1.25
CA ALA A 85 2.51 20.49 -0.19
C ALA A 85 3.90 19.86 -0.09
N LEU A 86 4.01 18.54 -0.32
CA LEU A 86 5.25 17.77 -0.18
C LEU A 86 5.91 17.42 -1.51
N GLY A 87 5.29 17.77 -2.65
CA GLY A 87 5.83 17.54 -3.98
C GLY A 87 5.88 16.08 -4.41
N PHE A 88 5.11 15.18 -3.77
CA PHE A 88 5.08 13.75 -4.09
C PHE A 88 4.56 13.45 -5.52
N CYS A 89 3.76 14.34 -6.13
CA CYS A 89 3.10 14.10 -7.42
C CYS A 89 3.82 14.66 -8.66
N LYS A 90 5.16 14.79 -8.66
CA LYS A 90 5.87 15.20 -9.89
C LYS A 90 6.17 14.07 -10.88
N ASP A 91 5.89 12.81 -10.55
CA ASP A 91 6.42 11.66 -11.31
C ASP A 91 5.37 10.80 -12.05
N ASP A 92 4.14 11.28 -12.30
CA ASP A 92 3.17 10.57 -13.15
C ASP A 92 3.32 10.86 -14.66
N GLN A 93 4.53 11.22 -15.10
CA GLN A 93 4.93 11.07 -16.51
C GLN A 93 6.33 10.45 -16.58
N GLY A 94 6.37 9.11 -16.51
CA GLY A 94 7.41 8.30 -17.13
C GLY A 94 8.85 8.74 -16.89
N SER A 95 9.37 8.62 -15.67
CA SER A 95 10.81 8.53 -15.48
C SER A 95 11.18 7.75 -14.24
N LYS A 96 11.81 6.59 -14.43
CA LYS A 96 12.49 5.86 -13.36
C LYS A 96 13.48 6.78 -12.66
N ARG A 97 13.24 7.22 -11.42
CA ARG A 97 14.32 7.69 -10.54
C ARG A 97 14.17 7.24 -9.08
N SER A 98 14.97 6.21 -8.79
CA SER A 98 15.79 6.02 -7.59
C SER A 98 15.21 6.44 -6.24
N PHE A 99 14.70 5.45 -5.52
CA PHE A 99 14.64 5.50 -4.05
C PHE A 99 16.03 5.81 -3.47
N PHE A 100 16.04 6.73 -2.50
CA PHE A 100 17.00 6.88 -1.40
C PHE A 100 18.49 6.69 -1.71
N ASN A 101 19.23 7.81 -1.76
CA ASN A 101 20.61 7.84 -1.31
C ASN A 101 20.83 9.05 -0.40
N LYS A 102 20.67 8.83 0.91
CA LYS A 102 21.32 9.66 1.92
C LYS A 102 22.79 9.23 1.96
N ALA A 103 23.67 10.02 1.36
CA ALA A 103 25.12 9.82 1.45
C ALA A 103 25.77 11.08 2.02
N GLU A 104 26.06 11.01 3.32
CA GLU A 104 27.01 11.89 4.00
C GLU A 104 28.44 11.49 3.61
N GLY A 105 29.37 12.45 3.58
CA GLY A 105 30.81 12.21 3.72
C GLY A 105 31.65 12.28 2.45
N GLN A 106 32.47 13.32 2.37
CA GLN A 106 33.63 13.43 1.47
C GLN A 106 34.65 12.31 1.76
N HIS A 107 35.27 11.72 0.73
CA HIS A 107 36.72 11.43 0.73
C HIS A 107 37.23 11.18 -0.70
N LYS A 108 38.27 11.93 -1.07
CA LYS A 108 39.10 11.75 -2.29
C LYS A 108 39.82 10.40 -2.27
N SER A 109 39.91 9.73 -3.42
CA SER A 109 41.16 9.09 -3.84
C SER A 109 41.23 8.87 -5.35
N LYS A 110 42.48 8.83 -5.83
CA LYS A 110 42.96 8.97 -7.21
C LYS A 110 42.79 7.71 -8.07
N ASN A 111 42.69 7.95 -9.38
CA ASN A 111 43.18 7.21 -10.56
C ASN A 111 43.43 5.69 -10.46
N ASN A 112 42.89 4.92 -11.41
CA ASN A 112 43.74 4.39 -12.48
C ASN A 112 42.96 3.88 -13.69
N SER A 113 43.53 4.16 -14.86
CA SER A 113 43.23 3.66 -16.18
C SER A 113 43.55 2.17 -16.31
N TYR A 114 42.66 1.37 -16.89
CA TYR A 114 43.04 0.25 -17.76
C TYR A 114 42.02 0.08 -18.88
N THR A 115 42.51 0.29 -20.10
CA THR A 115 41.95 -0.12 -21.38
C THR A 115 42.15 -1.62 -21.62
N MET A 116 41.38 -2.18 -22.56
CA MET A 116 41.44 -3.52 -23.18
C MET A 116 40.53 -4.56 -22.52
N SER A 117 39.90 -5.49 -23.24
CA SER A 117 39.61 -5.71 -24.67
C SER A 117 38.65 -6.92 -24.69
N SER A 118 37.89 -7.04 -25.76
CA SER A 118 36.96 -8.13 -26.08
C SER A 118 37.51 -9.54 -25.81
N GLY A 119 36.73 -10.40 -25.15
CA GLY A 119 37.03 -11.82 -24.97
C GLY A 119 35.79 -12.60 -24.53
N GLN A 120 35.55 -13.71 -25.21
CA GLN A 120 34.33 -14.50 -25.25
C GLN A 120 34.07 -15.29 -23.94
N TYR A 121 32.80 -15.39 -23.54
CA TYR A 121 32.37 -16.31 -22.49
C TYR A 121 32.17 -17.71 -23.08
N GLN A 122 33.13 -18.61 -22.82
CA GLN A 122 32.95 -20.06 -22.98
C GLN A 122 32.59 -20.65 -21.60
N LYS A 123 31.43 -21.29 -21.50
CA LYS A 123 31.03 -22.10 -20.32
C LYS A 123 31.90 -23.36 -20.21
N PRO A 124 32.31 -23.80 -19.02
CA PRO A 124 32.61 -25.20 -18.79
C PRO A 124 31.39 -25.95 -18.25
N TYR A 125 31.10 -27.09 -18.87
CA TYR A 125 30.22 -28.15 -18.37
C TYR A 125 30.90 -28.94 -17.22
N ASN A 126 30.02 -29.58 -16.45
CA ASN A 126 30.23 -30.46 -15.30
C ASN A 126 31.35 -31.50 -15.40
N TYR A 127 31.80 -31.99 -14.24
CA TYR A 127 31.52 -33.37 -13.81
C TYR A 127 31.19 -33.39 -12.32
#